data_AF-A0A520WV58-F1
#
_entry.id   AF-A0A520WV58-F1
#
_cell.length_a   1.000
_cell.length_b   1.000
_cell.length_c   1.000
_cell.angle_alpha   90.00
_cell.angle_beta   90.00
_cell.angle_gamma   90.00
#
_symmetry.space_group_name_H-M   'P 1'
#
loop_
_entity.id
_entity.type
_entity.pdbx_description
1 polymer ?
#
loop_
_entity_poly.entity_id
_entity_poly.type
_entity_poly.pdbx_seq_one_letter_code
_entity_poly.pdbx_strand_id
1 'polypeptide(L)'
;MKQMVDAYEQTGGNLLSVLEVPEDEVSSYGVIDPGAENGRLTEVKGLVEKPPVAEAPSNKIISGRYILQPEVMRVLEDQEKGAGGEIQLTDAMARMIGAQPFHAVTFDGKRYDCGSKLGFVEATLALALERDDMGDEVRAMAQRLLG
;
A
#
# COMPACT_ATOMS: atom_id res chain seq x y z
N MET A 1 2.01 2.02 -10.63
CA MET A 1 3.39 1.62 -11.00
C MET A 1 4.14 2.73 -11.73
N LYS A 2 3.62 3.29 -12.83
CA LYS A 2 4.28 4.40 -13.54
C LYS A 2 4.75 5.55 -12.62
N GLN A 3 3.90 6.04 -11.72
CA GLN A 3 4.25 7.06 -10.73
C GLN A 3 5.47 6.67 -9.85
N MET A 4 5.60 5.39 -9.48
CA MET A 4 6.75 4.91 -8.71
C MET A 4 8.01 4.80 -9.56
N VAL A 5 7.88 4.39 -10.83
CA VAL A 5 9.03 4.31 -11.75
C VAL A 5 9.57 5.72 -12.01
N ASP A 6 8.68 6.69 -12.29
CA ASP A 6 9.06 8.09 -12.53
C ASP A 6 9.75 8.69 -11.28
N ALA A 7 9.35 8.28 -10.07
CA ALA A 7 10.01 8.65 -8.82
C ALA A 7 11.36 7.94 -8.62
N TYR A 8 11.43 6.64 -8.94
CA TYR A 8 12.65 5.84 -8.82
C TYR A 8 13.77 6.39 -9.72
N GLU A 9 13.44 6.87 -10.91
CA GLU A 9 14.40 7.52 -11.81
C GLU A 9 15.05 8.78 -11.20
N GLN A 10 14.41 9.40 -10.20
CA GLN A 10 14.91 10.60 -9.53
C GLN A 10 15.67 10.27 -8.24
N THR A 11 15.17 9.33 -7.43
CA THR A 11 15.72 9.06 -6.10
C THR A 11 16.60 7.82 -6.02
N GLY A 12 16.41 6.85 -6.93
CA GLY A 12 16.92 5.50 -6.79
C GLY A 12 16.45 4.82 -5.50
N GLY A 13 17.19 3.78 -5.08
CA GLY A 13 16.95 3.10 -3.81
C GLY A 13 15.72 2.21 -3.80
N ASN A 14 15.04 2.17 -2.65
CA ASN A 14 13.84 1.35 -2.46
C ASN A 14 12.61 2.25 -2.43
N LEU A 15 11.57 1.90 -3.19
CA LEU A 15 10.31 2.61 -3.23
C LEU A 15 9.13 1.71 -2.88
N LEU A 16 8.23 2.24 -2.07
CA LEU A 16 6.93 1.65 -1.74
C LEU A 16 5.82 2.56 -2.24
N SER A 17 4.69 2.00 -2.65
CA SER A 17 3.46 2.78 -2.83
C SER A 17 2.68 2.79 -1.53
N VAL A 18 2.22 3.96 -1.11
CA VAL A 18 1.40 4.12 0.10
C VAL A 18 0.10 4.86 -0.18
N LEU A 19 -0.87 4.64 0.70
CA LEU A 19 -2.15 5.33 0.74
C LEU A 19 -2.47 5.71 2.17
N GLU A 20 -3.19 6.80 2.36
CA GLU A 20 -3.78 7.11 3.66
C GLU A 20 -5.11 6.37 3.80
N VAL A 21 -5.33 5.79 4.98
CA VAL A 21 -6.58 5.14 5.36
C VAL A 21 -7.09 5.71 6.69
N PRO A 22 -8.37 5.49 7.03
CA PRO A 22 -8.84 5.69 8.39
C PRO A 22 -7.97 4.94 9.42
N GLU A 23 -7.78 5.51 10.61
CA GLU A 23 -6.89 4.94 11.64
C GLU A 23 -7.32 3.53 12.09
N ASP A 24 -8.62 3.22 12.05
CA ASP A 24 -9.17 1.92 12.42
C ASP A 24 -8.91 0.82 11.37
N GLU A 25 -8.44 1.17 10.18
CA GLU A 25 -8.10 0.22 9.11
C GLU A 25 -6.61 -0.17 9.10
N VAL A 26 -5.74 0.55 9.82
CA VAL A 26 -4.27 0.40 9.72
C VAL A 26 -3.78 -0.99 10.12
N SER A 27 -4.46 -1.65 11.06
CA SER A 27 -4.06 -2.95 11.61
C SER A 27 -4.17 -4.11 10.62
N SER A 28 -4.70 -3.88 9.42
CA SER A 28 -4.76 -4.87 8.34
C SER A 28 -3.55 -4.82 7.40
N TYR A 29 -2.65 -3.84 7.56
CA TYR A 29 -1.62 -3.53 6.57
C TYR A 29 -0.24 -3.26 7.20
N GLY A 30 0.80 -3.28 6.37
CA GLY A 30 2.08 -2.67 6.72
C GLY A 30 1.96 -1.15 6.75
N VAL A 31 2.48 -0.52 7.80
CA VAL A 31 2.41 0.93 8.05
C VAL A 31 3.82 1.51 8.05
N ILE A 32 4.00 2.66 7.41
CA ILE A 32 5.29 3.36 7.41
C ILE A 32 5.41 4.32 8.59
N ASP A 33 6.63 4.50 9.10
CA ASP A 33 7.01 5.65 9.91
C ASP A 33 7.58 6.75 8.99
N PRO A 34 6.82 7.84 8.75
CA PRO A 34 7.17 8.85 7.76
C PRO A 34 8.27 9.80 8.24
N GLY A 35 9.20 10.10 7.35
CA GLY A 35 10.26 11.09 7.51
C GLY A 35 9.97 12.41 6.81
N ALA A 36 10.99 13.01 6.21
CA ALA A 36 10.83 14.24 5.43
C ALA A 36 9.94 14.00 4.20
N GLU A 37 9.08 14.97 3.87
CA GLU A 37 8.21 14.94 2.70
C GLU A 37 8.68 15.92 1.62
N ASN A 38 8.59 15.50 0.35
CA ASN A 38 8.83 16.31 -0.82
C ASN A 38 7.82 15.96 -1.93
N GLY A 39 6.76 16.77 -2.02
CA GLY A 39 5.67 16.52 -2.96
C GLY A 39 4.95 15.21 -2.66
N ARG A 40 5.11 14.21 -3.54
CA ARG A 40 4.50 12.87 -3.38
C ARG A 40 5.42 11.85 -2.72
N LEU A 41 6.67 12.24 -2.46
CA LEU A 41 7.67 11.39 -1.85
C LEU A 41 7.73 11.66 -0.36
N THR A 42 7.74 10.60 0.42
CA THR A 42 7.95 10.63 1.86
C THR A 42 9.14 9.72 2.17
N GLU A 43 10.18 10.22 2.83
CA GLU A 43 11.24 9.38 3.39
C GLU A 43 10.61 8.34 4.34
N VAL A 44 11.12 7.11 4.33
CA VAL A 44 10.64 6.06 5.23
C VAL A 44 11.70 5.78 6.29
N LYS A 45 11.38 6.09 7.54
CA LYS A 45 12.27 5.91 8.70
C LYS A 45 12.07 4.57 9.41
N GLY A 46 10.93 3.93 9.17
CA GLY A 46 10.56 2.65 9.76
C GLY A 46 9.35 2.05 9.08
N LEU A 47 9.12 0.76 9.33
CA LEU A 47 8.03 -0.04 8.78
C LEU A 47 7.58 -1.03 9.84
N VAL A 48 6.26 -1.20 10.00
CA VAL A 48 5.69 -2.18 10.93
C VAL A 48 4.57 -2.95 10.23
N GLU A 49 4.60 -4.29 10.29
CA GLU A 49 3.54 -5.14 9.74
C GLU A 49 2.35 -5.23 10.70
N LYS A 50 1.16 -4.83 10.24
CA LYS A 50 -0.13 -5.00 10.95
C LYS A 50 -0.07 -4.54 12.42
N PRO A 51 0.39 -3.30 12.70
CA PRO A 51 0.46 -2.82 14.06
C PRO A 51 -0.95 -2.67 14.65
N PRO A 52 -1.10 -2.87 15.98
CA PRO A 52 -2.26 -2.35 16.69
C PRO A 52 -2.42 -0.84 16.41
N VAL A 53 -3.66 -0.35 16.32
CA VAL A 53 -3.94 1.08 16.04
C VAL A 53 -3.15 2.02 16.96
N ALA A 54 -3.04 1.68 18.24
CA ALA A 54 -2.32 2.49 19.23
C ALA A 54 -0.79 2.51 19.06
N GLU A 55 -0.23 1.58 18.27
CA GLU A 55 1.21 1.44 18.01
C GLU A 55 1.55 1.79 16.56
N ALA A 56 0.56 2.14 15.73
CA ALA A 56 0.77 2.50 14.34
C ALA A 56 1.51 3.86 14.24
N PRO A 57 2.67 3.92 13.56
CA PRO A 57 3.45 5.16 13.48
C PRO A 57 2.82 6.23 12.58
N SER A 58 1.88 5.84 11.72
CA SER A 58 1.06 6.73 10.91
C SER A 58 -0.19 6.01 10.41
N ASN A 59 -0.99 6.69 9.58
CA ASN A 59 -2.09 6.07 8.82
C ASN A 59 -1.72 5.80 7.35
N LYS A 60 -0.44 5.89 6.98
CA LYS A 60 0.06 5.63 5.62
C LYS A 60 0.38 4.14 5.48
N ILE A 61 -0.54 3.43 4.84
CA ILE A 61 -0.44 1.98 4.63
C ILE A 61 0.19 1.64 3.29
N ILE A 62 0.93 0.54 3.25
CA ILE A 62 1.57 0.03 2.04
C ILE A 62 0.50 -0.59 1.13
N SER A 63 0.46 -0.13 -0.12
CA SER A 63 -0.58 -0.53 -1.08
C SER A 63 -0.27 -1.82 -1.86
N GLY A 64 0.83 -2.50 -1.54
CA GLY A 64 1.26 -3.73 -2.22
C GLY A 64 1.95 -3.50 -3.57
N ARG A 65 2.67 -2.39 -3.74
CA ARG A 65 3.55 -2.15 -4.90
C ARG A 65 4.92 -1.68 -4.40
N TYR A 66 5.96 -2.26 -4.99
CA TYR A 66 7.33 -2.11 -4.51
C TYR A 66 8.30 -2.02 -5.68
N ILE A 67 9.36 -1.23 -5.53
CA ILE A 67 10.59 -1.29 -6.31
C ILE A 67 11.69 -1.48 -5.27
N LEU A 68 12.29 -2.67 -5.23
CA LEU A 68 13.26 -3.04 -4.18
C LEU A 68 14.60 -3.38 -4.80
N GLN A 69 15.66 -3.01 -4.08
CA GLN A 69 17.02 -3.40 -4.43
C GLN A 69 17.22 -4.90 -4.16
N PRO A 70 18.10 -5.58 -4.94
CA PRO A 70 18.26 -7.03 -4.87
C PRO A 70 18.71 -7.55 -3.50
N GLU A 71 19.31 -6.70 -2.66
CA GLU A 71 19.70 -7.05 -1.29
C GLU A 71 18.52 -7.54 -0.44
N VAL A 72 17.28 -7.15 -0.77
CA VAL A 72 16.09 -7.66 -0.07
C VAL A 72 16.01 -9.19 -0.13
N MET A 73 16.45 -9.80 -1.24
CA MET A 73 16.43 -11.26 -1.38
C MET A 73 17.43 -11.93 -0.43
N ARG A 74 18.55 -11.28 -0.13
CA ARG A 74 19.53 -11.78 0.86
C ARG A 74 18.96 -11.65 2.28
N VAL A 75 18.30 -10.55 2.58
CA VAL A 75 17.65 -10.37 3.90
C VAL A 75 16.54 -11.40 4.10
N LEU A 76 15.77 -11.70 3.05
CA LEU A 76 14.69 -12.70 3.09
C LEU A 76 15.20 -14.13 3.28
N GLU A 77 16.40 -14.45 2.80
CA GLU A 77 17.00 -15.79 2.95
C GLU A 77 17.17 -16.20 4.42
N ASP A 78 17.56 -15.24 5.27
CA ASP A 78 17.78 -15.44 6.71
C ASP A 78 16.64 -14.88 7.58
N GLN A 79 15.51 -14.51 6.97
CA GLN A 79 14.39 -13.87 7.68
C GLN A 79 13.58 -14.90 8.48
N GLU A 80 13.46 -14.65 9.79
CA GLU A 80 12.60 -15.43 10.68
C GLU A 80 11.12 -15.08 10.48
N LYS A 81 10.25 -15.96 10.97
CA LYS A 81 8.80 -15.76 10.95
C LYS A 81 8.40 -14.61 11.87
N GLY A 82 7.62 -13.67 11.34
CA GLY A 82 7.06 -12.53 12.06
C GLY A 82 5.55 -12.70 12.31
N ALA A 83 4.79 -11.65 12.01
CA ALA A 83 3.34 -11.61 12.18
C ALA A 83 2.66 -12.81 11.48
N GLY A 84 1.73 -13.47 12.19
CA GLY A 84 1.00 -14.64 11.67
C GLY A 84 1.82 -15.92 11.53
N GLY A 85 3.09 -15.94 11.96
CA GLY A 85 3.97 -17.10 11.77
C GLY A 85 4.49 -17.26 10.34
N GLU A 86 4.46 -16.17 9.56
CA GLU A 86 4.90 -16.09 8.17
C GLU A 86 6.20 -15.28 8.04
N ILE A 87 6.96 -15.51 6.97
CA ILE A 87 8.12 -14.67 6.62
C ILE A 87 7.56 -13.40 5.96
N GLN A 88 7.65 -12.26 6.65
CA GLN A 88 7.08 -11.00 6.19
C GLN A 88 8.08 -10.19 5.37
N LEU A 89 7.66 -9.72 4.20
CA LEU A 89 8.46 -8.79 3.39
C LEU A 89 8.66 -7.44 4.11
N THR A 90 7.66 -6.99 4.87
CA THR A 90 7.71 -5.75 5.66
C THR A 90 8.87 -5.76 6.66
N ASP A 91 9.07 -6.88 7.36
CA ASP A 91 10.17 -7.03 8.32
C ASP A 91 11.54 -7.03 7.63
N ALA A 92 11.64 -7.66 6.45
CA ALA A 92 12.87 -7.65 5.66
C ALA A 92 13.22 -6.23 5.16
N MET A 93 12.23 -5.48 4.68
CA MET A 93 12.42 -4.07 4.30
C MET A 93 12.81 -3.21 5.50
N ALA A 94 12.19 -3.43 6.66
CA ALA A 94 12.52 -2.71 7.89
C ALA A 94 14.00 -2.87 8.27
N ARG A 95 14.57 -4.07 8.11
CA ARG A 95 16.00 -4.34 8.36
C ARG A 95 16.95 -3.62 7.39
N MET A 96 16.47 -3.24 6.20
CA MET A 96 17.28 -2.53 5.20
C MET A 96 17.27 -1.01 5.40
N ILE A 97 16.30 -0.48 6.15
CA ILE A 97 16.21 0.95 6.44
C ILE A 97 17.43 1.40 7.24
N GLY A 98 17.99 2.56 6.87
CA GLY A 98 19.21 3.11 7.44
C GLY A 98 20.50 2.66 6.75
N ALA A 99 20.49 1.51 6.07
CA ALA A 99 21.58 1.06 5.21
C ALA A 99 21.41 1.50 3.75
N GLN A 100 20.15 1.58 3.29
CA GLN A 100 19.79 2.03 1.95
C GLN A 100 18.67 3.08 2.01
N PRO A 101 18.58 3.99 1.02
CA PRO A 101 17.49 4.95 0.96
C PRO A 101 16.15 4.25 0.70
N PHE A 102 15.13 4.65 1.46
CA PHE A 102 13.75 4.20 1.29
C PHE A 102 12.83 5.42 1.16
N HIS A 103 11.95 5.37 0.17
CA HIS A 103 10.93 6.39 -0.06
C HIS A 103 9.56 5.74 -0.29
N ALA A 104 8.53 6.38 0.23
CA ALA A 104 7.15 6.07 -0.05
C ALA A 104 6.61 7.06 -1.09
N VAL A 105 5.88 6.54 -2.07
CA VAL A 105 5.15 7.31 -3.07
C VAL A 105 3.68 7.28 -2.69
N THR A 106 3.10 8.42 -2.34
CA THR A 106 1.65 8.52 -2.11
C THR A 106 0.92 8.32 -3.43
N PHE A 107 0.14 7.23 -3.52
CA PHE A 107 -0.59 6.89 -4.73
C PHE A 107 -1.72 7.88 -4.98
N ASP A 108 -1.68 8.53 -6.13
CA ASP A 108 -2.72 9.45 -6.58
C ASP A 108 -3.75 8.69 -7.40
N GLY A 109 -4.62 7.96 -6.70
CA GLY A 109 -5.69 7.16 -7.27
C GLY A 109 -6.48 6.42 -6.19
N LYS A 110 -7.61 5.84 -6.59
CA LYS A 110 -8.44 5.04 -5.67
C LYS A 110 -7.96 3.58 -5.65
N ARG A 111 -7.77 3.04 -4.45
CA ARG A 111 -7.52 1.61 -4.23
C ARG A 111 -8.82 0.95 -3.82
N TYR A 112 -9.01 -0.27 -4.30
CA TYR A 112 -10.01 -1.20 -3.79
C TYR A 112 -9.30 -2.45 -3.27
N ASP A 113 -9.65 -2.89 -2.07
CA ASP A 113 -9.13 -4.14 -1.53
C ASP A 113 -9.95 -5.34 -2.01
N CYS A 114 -9.55 -5.91 -3.14
CA CYS A 114 -10.15 -7.12 -3.68
C CYS A 114 -9.82 -8.40 -2.88
N GLY A 115 -9.01 -8.32 -1.82
CA GLY A 115 -8.81 -9.43 -0.88
C GLY A 115 -10.03 -9.66 0.03
N SER A 116 -10.83 -8.63 0.26
CA SER A 116 -12.07 -8.71 1.03
C SER A 116 -13.29 -8.93 0.13
N LYS A 117 -14.32 -9.64 0.63
CA LYS A 117 -15.57 -9.87 -0.11
C LYS A 117 -16.28 -8.56 -0.46
N LEU A 118 -16.33 -7.62 0.49
CA LEU A 118 -16.98 -6.33 0.30
C LEU A 118 -16.19 -5.45 -0.67
N GLY A 119 -14.88 -5.35 -0.51
CA GLY A 119 -14.02 -4.57 -1.40
C GLY A 119 -14.00 -5.11 -2.83
N PHE A 120 -14.13 -6.43 -3.02
CA PHE A 120 -14.33 -7.01 -4.35
C PHE A 120 -15.64 -6.54 -5.03
N VAL A 121 -16.75 -6.50 -4.27
CA VAL A 121 -18.03 -5.99 -4.78
C VAL A 121 -17.94 -4.50 -5.09
N GLU A 122 -17.32 -3.71 -4.21
CA GLU A 122 -17.12 -2.27 -4.43
C GLU A 122 -16.29 -2.01 -5.68
N ALA A 123 -15.16 -2.72 -5.85
CA ALA A 123 -14.30 -2.61 -7.03
C ALA A 123 -15.07 -2.91 -8.31
N THR A 124 -15.85 -3.99 -8.30
CA THR A 124 -16.64 -4.42 -9.47
C THR A 124 -17.70 -3.37 -9.83
N LEU A 125 -18.42 -2.87 -8.83
CA LEU A 125 -19.44 -1.84 -9.05
C LEU A 125 -18.84 -0.54 -9.55
N ALA A 126 -17.73 -0.09 -8.95
CA ALA A 126 -17.05 1.14 -9.35
C ALA A 126 -16.59 1.09 -10.81
N LEU A 127 -15.90 0.01 -11.19
CA LEU A 127 -15.45 -0.17 -12.57
C LEU A 127 -16.63 -0.29 -13.54
N ALA A 128 -17.71 -0.97 -13.15
CA ALA A 128 -18.90 -1.09 -13.99
C ALA A 128 -19.61 0.26 -14.21
N LEU A 129 -19.62 1.15 -13.21
CA LEU A 129 -20.18 2.50 -13.31
C LEU A 129 -19.35 3.46 -14.19
N GLU A 130 -18.06 3.19 -14.38
CA GLU A 130 -17.16 3.98 -15.22
C GLU A 130 -17.19 3.59 -16.70
N ARG A 131 -17.90 2.53 -17.07
CA ARG A 131 -17.92 2.01 -18.44
C ARG A 131 -18.97 2.70 -19.31
N ASP A 132 -18.55 3.19 -20.47
CA ASP A 132 -19.44 3.84 -21.46
C ASP A 132 -20.56 2.92 -21.99
N ASP A 133 -20.33 1.61 -22.04
CA ASP A 133 -21.27 0.64 -22.63
C ASP A 133 -22.32 0.10 -21.64
N MET A 134 -22.17 0.32 -20.33
CA MET A 134 -23.07 -0.24 -19.33
C MET A 134 -23.28 0.62 -18.08
N GLY A 135 -22.54 1.71 -17.88
CA GLY A 135 -22.54 2.48 -16.64
C GLY A 135 -23.91 3.05 -16.26
N ASP A 136 -24.67 3.53 -17.25
CA ASP A 136 -26.04 4.05 -17.03
C ASP A 136 -27.01 2.94 -16.59
N GLU A 137 -26.93 1.76 -17.22
CA GLU A 137 -27.75 0.59 -16.87
C GLU A 137 -27.40 0.08 -15.47
N VAL A 138 -26.11 0.04 -15.12
CA VAL A 138 -25.63 -0.33 -13.78
C VAL A 138 -26.13 0.66 -12.73
N ARG A 139 -26.10 1.97 -13.01
CA ARG A 139 -26.60 3.00 -12.10
C ARG A 139 -28.09 2.84 -11.84
N ALA A 140 -28.88 2.65 -12.90
CA ALA A 140 -30.32 2.42 -12.79
C ALA A 140 -30.63 1.11 -12.03
N MET A 141 -29.86 0.05 -12.29
CA MET A 141 -29.97 -1.21 -11.55
C MET A 141 -29.69 -1.02 -10.05
N ALA A 142 -28.61 -0.33 -9.70
CA ALA A 142 -28.22 -0.09 -8.32
C ALA A 142 -29.28 0.73 -7.57
N GLN A 143 -29.81 1.80 -8.17
CA GLN A 143 -30.91 2.58 -7.59
C GLN A 143 -32.14 1.71 -7.32
N ARG A 144 -32.57 0.90 -8.31
CA ARG A 144 -33.71 -0.02 -8.15
C ARG A 144 -33.53 -1.03 -7.01
N LEU A 145 -32.29 -1.45 -6.73
CA LEU A 145 -31.99 -2.39 -5.64
C LEU A 145 -31.93 -1.73 -4.26
N LEU A 146 -31.66 -0.43 -4.18
CA LEU A 146 -31.55 0.30 -2.92
C LEU A 146 -32.88 0.84 -2.38
N GLY A 147 -33.93 0.87 -3.22
CA GLY A 147 -35.24 1.43 -2.89
C GLY A 147 -35.32 2.93 -3.16
#